data_AF-A0A497K135-F1
#
_entry.id   AF-A0A497K135-F1
#
_cell.length_a   1.000
_cell.length_b   1.000
_cell.length_c   1.000
_cell.angle_alpha   90.00
_cell.angle_beta   90.00
_cell.angle_gamma   90.00
#
_symmetry.space_group_name_H-M   'P 1'
#
loop_
_entity.id
_entity.type
_entity.pdbx_description
1 polymer ?
#
loop_
_entity_poly.entity_id
_entity_poly.type
_entity_poly.pdbx_seq_one_letter_code
_entity_poly.pdbx_strand_id
1 'polypeptide(L)'
;MEGEPQLVGFAGYKAGMTHLFYIEDRQRVPEYGQEVKAAATVIDTPPMLVVAIRAYRKTQDGLQAITEAWMQNQPRDLHRRITFATDPQPESKLNEIKEKIDKVAEIRVIAASQPRLSSLSQKAPDLFEIPVSGGSIEDQLEYAKSLLGQTVSVKDVFGSSEGIDIIGVTKG
;
A
#
# COMPACT_ATOMS: atom_id res chain seq x y z
N MET A 1 10.52 6.08 -13.38
CA MET A 1 9.50 5.13 -13.87
C MET A 1 8.53 5.95 -14.66
N GLU A 2 8.61 5.88 -15.99
CA GLU A 2 7.61 6.51 -16.87
C GLU A 2 6.42 5.54 -16.95
N GLY A 3 5.27 5.96 -16.45
CA GLY A 3 4.07 5.12 -16.32
C GLY A 3 2.98 5.86 -15.55
N GLU A 4 1.75 5.35 -15.59
CA GLU A 4 0.63 5.90 -14.83
C GLU A 4 0.89 5.79 -13.32
N PRO A 5 0.35 6.70 -12.50
CA PRO A 5 0.46 6.63 -11.05
C PRO A 5 -0.08 5.30 -10.49
N GLN A 6 0.72 4.62 -9.68
CA GLN A 6 0.35 3.37 -9.02
C GLN A 6 0.92 3.28 -7.61
N LEU A 7 0.28 2.47 -6.77
CA LEU A 7 0.83 2.10 -5.46
C LEU A 7 1.94 1.07 -5.63
N VAL A 8 2.96 1.14 -4.77
CA VAL A 8 4.13 0.24 -4.84
C VAL A 8 4.20 -0.78 -3.71
N GLY A 9 3.14 -0.90 -2.92
CA GLY A 9 3.14 -1.75 -1.73
C GLY A 9 1.75 -2.25 -1.37
N PHE A 10 1.74 -3.43 -0.76
CA PHE A 10 0.53 -4.04 -0.21
C PHE A 10 0.88 -4.81 1.07
N ALA A 11 -0.07 -4.95 1.98
CA ALA A 11 0.12 -5.72 3.20
C ALA A 11 -0.76 -6.98 3.20
N GLY A 12 -0.23 -8.07 3.74
CA GLY A 12 -0.94 -9.32 3.89
C GLY A 12 -0.48 -10.09 5.12
N TYR A 13 -1.22 -11.13 5.45
CA TYR A 13 -0.99 -11.97 6.61
C TYR A 13 -0.59 -13.36 6.18
N LYS A 14 0.56 -13.85 6.66
CA LYS A 14 1.02 -15.21 6.35
C LYS A 14 0.04 -16.24 6.91
N ALA A 15 -0.60 -17.02 6.04
CA ALA A 15 -1.53 -18.07 6.42
C ALA A 15 -0.81 -19.41 6.63
N GLY A 16 0.07 -19.78 5.70
CA GLY A 16 0.74 -21.07 5.75
C GLY A 16 1.62 -21.37 4.55
N MET A 17 1.98 -22.63 4.37
CA MET A 17 2.77 -23.09 3.23
C MET A 17 2.13 -24.34 2.64
N THR A 18 2.28 -24.50 1.33
CA THR A 18 1.85 -25.66 0.56
C THR A 18 2.89 -25.98 -0.51
N HIS A 19 2.61 -26.97 -1.35
CA HIS A 19 3.36 -27.23 -2.57
C HIS A 19 2.46 -27.00 -3.78
N LEU A 20 3.06 -26.52 -4.85
CA LEU A 20 2.42 -26.37 -6.15
C LEU A 20 3.18 -27.20 -7.16
N PHE A 21 2.45 -27.74 -8.12
CA PHE A 21 3.01 -28.25 -9.36
C PHE A 21 2.73 -27.21 -10.44
N TYR A 22 3.75 -26.80 -11.18
CA TYR A 22 3.62 -25.85 -12.29
C TYR A 22 4.53 -26.28 -13.44
N ILE A 23 4.24 -25.76 -14.63
CA ILE A 23 5.07 -25.98 -15.81
C ILE A 23 6.19 -24.94 -15.78
N GLU A 24 7.43 -25.40 -15.82
CA GLU A 24 8.61 -24.53 -15.84
C GLU A 24 8.69 -23.75 -17.16
N ASP A 25 8.66 -22.43 -17.08
CA ASP A 25 8.59 -21.51 -18.23
C ASP A 25 9.94 -20.84 -18.56
N ARG A 26 10.97 -21.06 -17.74
CA ARG A 26 12.32 -20.49 -17.96
C ARG A 26 13.10 -21.30 -19.00
N GLN A 27 13.26 -20.76 -20.21
CA GLN A 27 13.90 -21.46 -21.34
C GLN A 27 15.33 -21.98 -21.11
N ARG A 28 16.07 -21.41 -20.16
CA ARG A 28 17.49 -21.75 -19.93
C ARG A 28 17.70 -22.87 -18.90
N VAL A 29 16.64 -23.47 -18.37
CA VAL A 29 16.74 -24.56 -17.39
C VAL A 29 16.41 -25.91 -18.04
N PRO A 30 17.07 -27.01 -17.64
CA PRO A 30 16.81 -28.35 -18.19
C PRO A 30 15.35 -28.80 -18.10
N GLU A 31 14.65 -28.34 -17.07
CA GLU A 31 13.26 -28.68 -16.78
C GLU A 31 12.24 -27.86 -17.59
N TYR A 32 12.68 -26.98 -18.51
CA TYR A 32 11.79 -26.17 -19.34
C TYR A 32 10.70 -27.02 -20.04
N GLY A 33 9.44 -26.64 -19.84
CA GLY A 33 8.27 -27.33 -20.38
C GLY A 33 7.86 -28.59 -19.60
N GLN A 34 8.55 -28.93 -18.51
CA GLN A 34 8.21 -30.07 -17.65
C GLN A 34 7.47 -29.61 -16.39
N GLU A 35 6.71 -30.53 -15.77
CA GLU A 35 6.04 -30.28 -14.50
C GLU A 35 7.06 -30.37 -13.35
N VAL A 36 7.15 -29.29 -12.57
CA VAL A 36 8.06 -29.17 -11.43
C VAL A 36 7.27 -28.90 -10.15
N LYS A 37 7.72 -29.50 -9.04
CA LYS A 37 7.16 -29.27 -7.70
C LYS A 37 7.93 -28.15 -7.01
N ALA A 38 7.23 -27.10 -6.57
CA ALA A 38 7.80 -26.04 -5.75
C ALA A 38 7.06 -25.86 -4.43
N ALA A 39 7.77 -25.35 -3.41
CA ALA A 39 7.14 -24.87 -2.19
C ALA A 39 6.53 -23.48 -2.43
N ALA A 40 5.34 -23.26 -1.89
CA ALA A 40 4.63 -21.99 -1.99
C ALA A 40 4.16 -21.54 -0.60
N THR A 41 4.22 -20.24 -0.33
CA THR A 41 3.65 -19.65 0.88
C THR A 41 2.33 -19.00 0.52
N VAL A 42 1.28 -19.32 1.27
CA VAL A 42 -0.03 -18.69 1.11
C VAL A 42 -0.10 -17.48 2.05
N ILE A 43 -0.36 -16.32 1.45
CA ILE A 43 -0.55 -15.05 2.15
C ILE A 43 -2.01 -14.64 1.96
N ASP A 44 -2.72 -14.40 3.05
CA ASP A 44 -4.06 -13.83 3.04
C ASP A 44 -3.96 -12.31 2.86
N THR A 45 -4.49 -11.79 1.76
CA THR A 45 -4.38 -10.38 1.37
C THR A 45 -5.77 -9.74 1.34
N PRO A 46 -6.38 -9.44 2.51
CA PRO A 46 -7.64 -8.69 2.56
C PRO A 46 -7.43 -7.28 1.97
N PRO A 47 -8.45 -6.66 1.36
CA PRO A 47 -8.35 -5.30 0.84
C PRO A 47 -7.89 -4.31 1.92
N MET A 48 -7.02 -3.38 1.57
CA MET A 48 -6.58 -2.30 2.47
C MET A 48 -7.42 -1.04 2.25
N LEU A 49 -7.77 -0.33 3.32
CA LEU A 49 -8.48 0.94 3.24
C LEU A 49 -7.48 2.10 3.21
N VAL A 50 -7.55 2.96 2.19
CA VAL A 50 -6.72 4.18 2.16
C VAL A 50 -7.36 5.23 3.06
N VAL A 51 -6.68 5.57 4.15
CA VAL A 51 -7.24 6.44 5.22
C VAL A 51 -6.70 7.87 5.17
N ALA A 52 -5.52 8.09 4.60
CA ALA A 52 -4.97 9.43 4.44
C ALA A 52 -3.95 9.52 3.30
N ILE A 53 -3.63 10.76 2.93
CA ILE A 53 -2.58 11.10 1.97
C ILE A 53 -1.59 12.00 2.68
N ARG A 54 -0.30 11.70 2.58
CA ARG A 54 0.80 12.45 3.18
C ARG A 54 1.72 12.96 2.07
N ALA A 55 1.97 14.27 2.08
CA ALA A 55 2.90 14.91 1.17
C ALA A 55 4.22 15.22 1.89
N TYR A 56 5.34 14.92 1.23
CA TYR A 56 6.68 15.17 1.73
C TYR A 56 7.38 16.25 0.92
N ARG A 57 8.16 17.10 1.59
CA ARG A 57 9.15 17.98 0.97
C ARG A 57 10.55 17.46 1.24
N LYS A 58 11.47 17.76 0.33
CA LYS A 58 12.90 17.51 0.54
C LYS A 58 13.55 18.71 1.24
N THR A 59 14.08 18.50 2.43
CA THR A 59 14.93 19.45 3.16
C THR A 59 16.38 18.98 3.12
N GLN A 60 17.31 19.78 3.66
CA GLN A 60 18.73 19.38 3.77
C GLN A 60 18.90 18.12 4.63
N ASP A 61 18.03 17.93 5.62
CA ASP A 61 18.06 16.80 6.56
C ASP A 61 17.27 15.57 6.07
N GLY A 62 16.69 15.62 4.86
CA GLY A 62 15.94 14.51 4.26
C GLY A 62 14.48 14.86 3.94
N LEU A 63 13.61 13.85 3.93
CA LEU A 63 12.19 14.04 3.65
C LEU A 63 11.44 14.44 4.92
N GLN A 64 10.70 15.55 4.84
CA GLN A 64 9.86 16.04 5.93
C GLN A 64 8.40 16.10 5.49
N ALA A 65 7.49 15.57 6.32
CA ALA A 65 6.07 15.66 6.08
C ALA A 65 5.61 17.12 6.12
N ILE A 66 4.93 17.56 5.05
CA ILE A 66 4.36 18.91 4.94
C ILE A 66 3.01 18.93 5.63
N THR A 67 2.12 18.03 5.19
CA THR A 67 0.71 17.99 5.59
C THR A 67 0.14 16.61 5.27
N GLU A 68 -0.90 16.25 6.02
CA GLU A 68 -1.67 15.04 5.81
C GLU A 68 -3.14 15.39 5.62
N ALA A 69 -3.76 14.77 4.63
CA ALA A 69 -5.20 14.82 4.41
C ALA A 69 -5.81 13.48 4.82
N TRP A 70 -6.54 13.49 5.93
CA TRP A 70 -7.22 12.31 6.48
C TRP A 70 -8.67 12.23 5.99
N MET A 71 -9.16 11.02 5.72
CA MET A 71 -10.55 10.80 5.34
C MET A 71 -11.51 11.27 6.45
N GLN A 72 -12.68 11.77 6.05
CA GLN A 72 -13.69 12.27 6.99
C GLN A 72 -14.39 11.12 7.74
N ASN A 73 -14.83 10.09 7.01
CA ASN A 73 -15.62 8.98 7.57
C ASN A 73 -14.75 7.85 8.11
N GLN A 74 -14.12 8.06 9.26
CA GLN A 74 -13.16 7.09 9.81
C GLN A 74 -13.85 5.86 10.41
N PRO A 75 -13.41 4.63 10.08
CA PRO A 75 -13.97 3.43 10.67
C PRO A 75 -13.62 3.32 12.16
N ARG A 76 -14.54 2.80 12.97
CA ARG A 76 -14.36 2.64 14.43
C ARG A 76 -13.09 1.88 14.80
N ASP A 77 -12.68 0.91 13.99
CA ASP A 77 -11.47 0.13 14.26
C ASP A 77 -10.19 0.95 14.11
N LEU A 78 -10.17 2.03 13.31
CA LEU A 78 -9.02 2.94 13.18
C LEU A 78 -8.70 3.67 14.49
N HIS A 79 -9.73 3.99 15.29
CA HIS A 79 -9.57 4.61 16.61
C HIS A 79 -8.88 3.71 17.64
N ARG A 80 -8.71 2.41 17.34
CA ARG A 80 -7.91 1.49 18.18
C ARG A 80 -6.40 1.74 18.01
N ARG A 81 -5.98 2.43 16.95
CA ARG A 81 -4.57 2.77 16.70
C ARG A 81 -4.26 4.25 16.74
N ILE A 82 -5.15 5.10 16.22
CA ILE A 82 -4.92 6.54 16.19
C ILE A 82 -6.00 7.23 17.00
N THR A 83 -5.58 8.17 17.85
CA THR A 83 -6.50 9.13 18.47
C THR A 83 -6.48 10.39 17.61
N PHE A 84 -7.64 10.71 17.02
CA PHE A 84 -7.80 11.95 16.27
C PHE A 84 -8.13 13.08 17.24
N ALA A 85 -7.25 14.09 17.30
CA ALA A 85 -7.41 15.24 18.18
C ALA A 85 -8.31 16.34 17.58
N THR A 86 -8.57 16.29 16.27
CA THR A 86 -9.32 17.31 15.53
C THR A 86 -10.15 16.63 14.46
N ASP A 87 -11.29 17.24 14.13
CA ASP A 87 -12.16 16.76 13.06
C ASP A 87 -11.39 16.77 11.72
N PRO A 88 -11.36 15.66 10.96
CA PRO A 88 -10.63 15.59 9.71
C PRO A 88 -11.26 16.53 8.67
N GLN A 89 -10.46 17.47 8.15
CA GLN A 89 -10.84 18.33 7.05
C GLN A 89 -10.07 17.95 5.77
N PRO A 90 -10.45 16.84 5.09
CA PRO A 90 -9.71 16.33 3.95
C PRO A 90 -9.55 17.37 2.83
N GLU A 91 -10.63 18.05 2.45
CA GLU A 91 -10.60 18.98 1.32
C GLU A 91 -9.68 20.18 1.56
N SER A 92 -9.76 20.77 2.75
CA SER A 92 -8.88 21.89 3.16
C SER A 92 -7.40 21.48 3.11
N LYS A 93 -7.09 20.28 3.61
CA LYS A 93 -5.72 19.76 3.65
C LYS A 93 -5.21 19.35 2.28
N LEU A 94 -6.07 18.82 1.41
CA LEU A 94 -5.72 18.53 0.01
C LEU A 94 -5.43 19.82 -0.77
N ASN A 95 -6.22 20.87 -0.55
CA ASN A 95 -5.97 22.17 -1.16
C ASN A 95 -4.63 22.77 -0.66
N GLU A 96 -4.32 22.63 0.62
CA GLU A 96 -3.02 23.04 1.18
C GLU A 96 -1.84 22.32 0.52
N ILE A 97 -2.00 21.02 0.22
CA ILE A 97 -0.98 20.25 -0.52
C ILE A 97 -0.87 20.77 -1.96
N LYS A 98 -2.00 21.03 -2.62
CA LYS A 98 -2.04 21.53 -4.00
C LYS A 98 -1.43 22.92 -4.16
N GLU A 99 -1.63 23.82 -3.20
CA GLU A 99 -0.99 25.15 -3.18
C GLU A 99 0.52 25.08 -3.00
N LYS A 100 1.03 24.02 -2.37
CA LYS A 100 2.46 23.82 -2.08
C LYS A 100 3.09 22.78 -3.00
N ILE A 101 2.46 22.46 -4.13
CA ILE A 101 2.86 21.34 -4.98
C ILE A 101 4.29 21.45 -5.50
N ASP A 102 4.74 22.68 -5.79
CA ASP A 102 6.13 22.98 -6.21
C ASP A 102 7.19 22.57 -5.17
N LYS A 103 6.79 22.41 -3.90
CA LYS A 103 7.67 22.01 -2.79
C LYS A 103 7.52 20.53 -2.44
N VAL A 104 6.56 19.82 -3.05
CA VAL A 104 6.31 18.40 -2.82
C VAL A 104 7.33 17.61 -3.63
N ALA A 105 8.06 16.76 -2.92
CA ALA A 105 9.03 15.84 -3.51
C ALA A 105 8.46 14.42 -3.64
N GLU A 106 7.56 14.01 -2.75
CA GLU A 106 6.99 12.67 -2.74
C GLU A 106 5.59 12.65 -2.13
N ILE A 107 4.70 11.85 -2.72
CA ILE A 107 3.35 11.60 -2.21
C ILE A 107 3.26 10.16 -1.74
N ARG A 108 2.70 9.97 -0.54
CA ARG A 108 2.47 8.65 0.04
C ARG A 108 1.05 8.55 0.54
N VAL A 109 0.45 7.38 0.41
CA VAL A 109 -0.84 7.07 1.02
C VAL A 109 -0.62 6.35 2.34
N ILE A 110 -1.46 6.63 3.33
CA ILE A 110 -1.56 5.85 4.55
C ILE A 110 -2.70 4.87 4.35
N ALA A 111 -2.36 3.58 4.30
CA ALA A 111 -3.29 2.48 4.16
C ALA A 111 -3.44 1.71 5.47
N ALA A 112 -4.66 1.36 5.82
CA ALA A 112 -5.01 0.54 6.97
C ALA A 112 -5.38 -0.88 6.50
N SER A 113 -4.78 -1.89 7.10
CA SER A 113 -5.22 -3.27 6.91
C SER A 113 -6.63 -3.48 7.49
N GLN A 114 -7.31 -4.54 7.08
CA GLN A 114 -8.64 -4.90 7.60
C GLN A 114 -8.62 -6.31 8.22
N PRO A 115 -8.04 -6.48 9.43
CA PRO A 115 -7.84 -7.80 10.04
C PRO A 115 -9.11 -8.64 10.22
N ARG A 116 -10.27 -7.98 10.39
CA ARG A 116 -11.57 -8.66 10.55
C ARG A 116 -12.03 -9.44 9.32
N LEU A 117 -11.54 -9.05 8.14
CA LEU A 117 -11.82 -9.76 6.89
C LEU A 117 -10.91 -10.98 6.73
N SER A 118 -9.86 -11.09 7.56
CA SER A 118 -8.95 -12.22 7.63
C SER A 118 -9.34 -13.14 8.81
N SER A 119 -8.70 -14.31 8.88
CA SER A 119 -8.91 -15.30 9.95
C SER A 119 -8.17 -14.95 11.26
N LEU A 120 -7.85 -13.67 11.48
CA LEU A 120 -7.10 -13.20 12.64
C LEU A 120 -8.01 -12.80 13.80
N SER A 121 -7.52 -13.02 15.03
CA SER A 121 -8.20 -12.56 16.26
C SER A 121 -8.03 -11.05 16.50
N GLN A 122 -7.03 -10.43 15.86
CA GLN A 122 -6.75 -9.00 15.94
C GLN A 122 -7.89 -8.20 15.30
N LYS A 123 -8.28 -7.09 15.96
CA LYS A 123 -9.30 -6.15 15.48
C LYS A 123 -8.73 -4.77 15.15
N ALA A 124 -7.57 -4.44 15.72
CA ALA A 124 -6.90 -3.18 15.46
C ALA A 124 -6.17 -3.27 14.11
N PRO A 125 -6.36 -2.33 13.19
CA PRO A 125 -5.67 -2.35 11.90
C PRO A 125 -4.17 -2.06 12.10
N ASP A 126 -3.37 -2.57 11.17
CA ASP A 126 -1.97 -2.17 11.00
C ASP A 126 -1.94 -1.06 9.93
N LEU A 127 -1.09 -0.06 10.15
CA LEU A 127 -1.00 1.11 9.28
C LEU A 127 0.31 1.07 8.50
N PHE A 128 0.20 1.28 7.19
CA PHE A 128 1.32 1.28 6.28
C PHE A 128 1.34 2.59 5.50
N GLU A 129 2.53 3.14 5.34
CA GLU A 129 2.75 4.27 4.46
C GLU A 129 3.33 3.74 3.15
N ILE A 130 2.61 3.96 2.06
CA ILE A 130 2.89 3.39 0.75
C ILE A 130 3.12 4.52 -0.24
N PRO A 131 4.29 4.61 -0.87
CA PRO A 131 4.54 5.59 -1.92
C PRO A 131 3.62 5.42 -3.13
N VAL A 132 3.29 6.54 -3.76
CA VAL A 132 2.72 6.56 -5.11
C VAL A 132 3.88 6.80 -6.07
N SER A 133 4.03 5.93 -7.07
CA SER A 133 5.09 6.03 -8.08
C SER A 133 4.48 6.15 -9.47
N GLY A 134 5.23 6.70 -10.43
CA GLY A 134 4.74 7.00 -11.78
C GLY A 134 4.11 8.38 -11.90
N GLY A 135 3.96 8.88 -13.12
CA GLY A 135 3.38 10.19 -13.43
C GLY A 135 4.12 11.40 -12.86
N SER A 136 3.50 12.57 -13.01
CA SER A 136 3.89 13.81 -12.30
C SER A 136 3.37 13.80 -10.86
N ILE A 137 3.88 14.71 -10.01
CA ILE A 137 3.40 14.85 -8.62
C ILE A 137 1.91 15.24 -8.60
N GLU A 138 1.46 16.02 -9.57
CA GLU A 138 0.08 16.38 -9.79
C GLU A 138 -0.79 15.15 -10.07
N ASP A 139 -0.34 14.29 -11.00
CA ASP A 139 -1.05 13.06 -11.35
C ASP A 139 -1.10 12.10 -10.16
N GLN A 140 0.00 11.98 -9.41
CA GLN A 140 0.06 11.18 -8.18
C GLN A 140 -0.91 11.69 -7.13
N LEU A 141 -1.04 13.01 -6.97
CA LEU A 141 -1.97 13.61 -6.02
C LEU A 141 -3.42 13.34 -6.42
N GLU A 142 -3.74 13.46 -7.70
CA GLU A 142 -5.08 13.18 -8.22
C GLU A 142 -5.45 11.70 -8.07
N TYR A 143 -4.52 10.81 -8.41
CA TYR A 143 -4.66 9.38 -8.18
C TYR A 143 -4.87 9.06 -6.70
N ALA A 144 -4.02 9.58 -5.80
CA ALA A 144 -4.14 9.37 -4.37
C ALA A 144 -5.49 9.91 -3.82
N LYS A 145 -5.93 11.07 -4.30
CA LYS A 145 -7.24 11.66 -3.96
C LYS A 145 -8.39 10.75 -4.36
N SER A 146 -8.31 10.12 -5.53
CA SER A 146 -9.33 9.17 -5.98
C SER A 146 -9.44 7.96 -5.04
N LEU A 147 -8.33 7.50 -4.48
CA LEU A 147 -8.28 6.35 -3.58
C LEU A 147 -8.70 6.67 -2.15
N LEU A 148 -8.72 7.94 -1.74
CA LEU A 148 -8.98 8.31 -0.34
C LEU A 148 -10.37 7.83 0.11
N GLY A 149 -10.39 7.00 1.16
CA GLY A 149 -11.59 6.36 1.69
C GLY A 149 -12.09 5.14 0.91
N GLN A 150 -11.39 4.74 -0.15
CA GLN A 150 -11.66 3.52 -0.91
C GLN A 150 -10.76 2.38 -0.47
N THR A 151 -11.16 1.15 -0.82
CA THR A 151 -10.36 -0.04 -0.59
C THR A 151 -9.55 -0.41 -1.83
N VAL A 152 -8.28 -0.73 -1.63
CA VAL A 152 -7.36 -1.24 -2.66
C VAL A 152 -7.19 -2.74 -2.47
N SER A 153 -7.22 -3.49 -3.57
CA SER A 153 -6.95 -4.92 -3.61
C SER A 153 -5.54 -5.22 -4.12
N VAL A 154 -5.03 -6.43 -3.85
CA VAL A 154 -3.69 -6.84 -4.30
C VAL A 154 -3.53 -6.78 -5.83
N LYS A 155 -4.63 -6.99 -6.57
CA LYS A 155 -4.64 -6.98 -8.04
C LYS A 155 -4.47 -5.58 -8.64
N ASP A 156 -4.78 -4.55 -7.84
CA ASP A 156 -4.61 -3.15 -8.25
C ASP A 156 -3.15 -2.68 -8.11
N VAL A 157 -2.32 -3.48 -7.42
CA VAL A 157 -0.93 -3.15 -7.10
C VAL A 157 0.07 -4.05 -7.83
N PHE A 158 -0.19 -5.36 -7.88
CA PHE A 158 0.75 -6.34 -8.42
C PHE A 158 0.15 -7.15 -9.57
N GLY A 159 0.98 -7.38 -10.58
CA GLY A 159 0.69 -8.29 -11.69
C GLY A 159 0.93 -9.76 -11.32
N SER A 160 0.32 -10.66 -12.08
CA SER A 160 0.69 -12.09 -11.99
C SER A 160 2.10 -12.30 -12.55
N SER A 161 2.89 -13.15 -11.88
CA SER A 161 4.29 -13.46 -12.23
C SER A 161 5.28 -12.30 -12.10
N GLU A 162 4.90 -11.22 -11.43
CA GLU A 162 5.82 -10.13 -11.08
C GLU A 162 6.75 -10.55 -9.94
N GLY A 163 8.02 -10.11 -10.01
CA GLY A 163 8.97 -10.28 -8.91
C GLY A 163 8.66 -9.29 -7.79
N ILE A 164 8.39 -9.79 -6.59
CA ILE A 164 8.03 -8.97 -5.43
C ILE A 164 9.05 -9.13 -4.29
N ASP A 165 9.28 -8.04 -3.56
CA ASP A 165 10.03 -8.06 -2.31
C ASP A 165 9.07 -8.24 -1.13
N ILE A 166 9.38 -9.18 -0.24
CA ILE A 166 8.57 -9.47 0.96
C ILE A 166 9.32 -9.02 2.21
N ILE A 167 8.73 -8.10 2.96
CA ILE A 167 9.29 -7.56 4.19
C ILE A 167 8.43 -8.03 5.37
N GLY A 168 9.07 -8.56 6.42
CA GLY A 168 8.36 -9.00 7.62
C GLY A 168 9.31 -9.30 8.78
N VAL A 169 8.76 -9.30 9.99
CA VAL A 169 9.51 -9.67 11.21
C VAL A 169 9.62 -11.18 11.31
N THR A 170 10.82 -11.70 11.54
CA THR A 170 11.08 -13.14 11.65
C THR A 170 10.53 -13.73 12.94
N LYS A 171 10.35 -15.06 12.96
CA LYS A 171 10.08 -15.78 14.21
C LYS A 171 11.30 -15.68 15.13
N GLY A 172 11.07 -15.37 16.39
CA GLY A 172 12.07 -15.44 17.47
C GLY A 172 12.14 -16.82 18.10
#